data_AF-A0A4Q7KNV2-F1
#
_entry.id   AF-A0A4Q7KNV2-F1
#
_cell.length_a   1.000
_cell.length_b   1.000
_cell.length_c   1.000
_cell.angle_alpha   90.00
_cell.angle_beta   90.00
_cell.angle_gamma   90.00
#
_symmetry.space_group_name_H-M   'P 1'
#
loop_
_entity.id
_entity.type
_entity.pdbx_description
1 polymer ?
#
loop_
_entity_poly.entity_id
_entity_poly.type
_entity_poly.pdbx_seq_one_letter_code
_entity_poly.pdbx_strand_id
1 'polypeptide(L)'
;MDAIALPGTAKRRLVEAAVHYFETAGFADAAVADLATKAGVTTGSLYHHFGSKLELYLVVRREMETRLVERMAGAAAVSGRGRAAVRAAVLVAFDAAVHFGVCRILAEYVPGERPDPLADALRDLLPKRQTAGGQVLAAALRAALLAVADGTPATAARASLAYLLPNS
;
A
#
# COMPACT_ATOMS: atom_id res chain seq x y z
N MET A 1 11.11 30.52 18.23
CA MET A 1 10.29 29.47 18.86
C MET A 1 10.77 28.15 18.31
N ASP A 2 11.73 27.56 19.03
CA ASP A 2 12.41 26.33 18.66
C ASP A 2 11.46 25.14 18.82
N ALA A 3 10.99 24.60 17.69
CA ALA A 3 10.30 23.33 17.67
C ALA A 3 11.35 22.23 17.84
N ILE A 4 11.48 21.75 19.08
CA ILE A 4 12.27 20.55 19.41
C ILE A 4 11.61 19.37 18.69
N ALA A 5 12.06 19.10 17.47
CA ALA A 5 11.84 17.83 16.81
C ALA A 5 12.65 16.79 17.58
N LEU A 6 12.03 16.08 18.53
CA LEU A 6 12.62 14.88 19.10
C LEU A 6 12.83 13.90 17.94
N PRO A 7 14.06 13.61 17.52
CA PRO A 7 14.27 12.92 16.26
C PRO A 7 13.86 11.46 16.43
N GLY A 8 12.90 11.00 15.62
CA GLY A 8 12.89 9.60 15.24
C GLY A 8 14.29 9.21 14.73
N THR A 9 14.71 7.97 14.91
CA THR A 9 16.01 7.48 14.40
C THR A 9 16.14 7.87 12.92
N ALA A 10 17.38 8.07 12.42
CA ALA A 10 17.61 8.43 11.01
C ALA A 10 16.84 7.50 10.04
N LYS A 11 16.74 6.22 10.39
CA LYS A 11 15.91 5.21 9.72
C LYS A 11 14.43 5.60 9.62
N ARG A 12 13.82 6.09 10.71
CA ARG A 12 12.41 6.51 10.73
C ARG A 12 12.17 7.72 9.82
N ARG A 13 13.04 8.74 9.88
CA ARG A 13 12.93 9.92 9.01
C ARG A 13 13.07 9.55 7.53
N LEU A 14 13.96 8.59 7.22
CA LEU A 14 14.11 8.04 5.87
C LEU A 14 12.84 7.33 5.40
N VAL A 15 12.22 6.50 6.23
CA VAL A 15 10.95 5.82 5.89
C VAL A 15 9.81 6.84 5.68
N GLU A 16 9.67 7.81 6.57
CA GLU A 16 8.64 8.87 6.46
C GLU A 16 8.81 9.70 5.18
N ALA A 17 10.05 10.09 4.84
CA ALA A 17 10.33 10.78 3.60
C ALA A 17 10.10 9.87 2.37
N ALA A 18 10.44 8.58 2.47
CA ALA A 18 10.32 7.63 1.37
C ALA A 18 8.86 7.38 0.97
N VAL A 19 7.95 7.30 1.95
CA VAL A 19 6.50 7.21 1.67
C VAL A 19 6.06 8.36 0.76
N HIS A 20 6.41 9.59 1.10
CA HIS A 20 6.00 10.75 0.30
C HIS A 20 6.60 10.73 -1.12
N TYR A 21 7.89 10.40 -1.24
CA TYR A 21 8.59 10.40 -2.53
C TYR A 21 8.10 9.29 -3.46
N PHE A 22 7.92 8.07 -2.93
CA PHE A 22 7.44 6.96 -3.75
C PHE A 22 5.97 7.13 -4.14
N GLU A 23 5.14 7.74 -3.30
CA GLU A 23 3.76 8.04 -3.70
C GLU A 23 3.69 9.09 -4.83
N THR A 24 4.54 10.10 -4.76
CA THR A 24 4.50 11.24 -5.71
C THR A 24 5.18 10.92 -7.04
N ALA A 25 6.36 10.31 -7.00
CA ALA A 25 7.17 10.05 -8.20
C ALA A 25 7.07 8.60 -8.71
N GLY A 26 6.53 7.67 -7.91
CA GLY A 26 6.64 6.24 -8.19
C GLY A 26 8.04 5.69 -7.93
N PHE A 27 8.19 4.36 -7.97
CA PHE A 27 9.47 3.72 -7.68
C PHE A 27 10.58 4.12 -8.67
N ALA A 28 10.26 4.12 -9.97
CA ALA A 28 11.24 4.31 -11.04
C ALA A 28 11.91 5.69 -10.96
N ASP A 29 11.10 6.75 -10.85
CA ASP A 29 11.56 8.14 -10.95
C ASP A 29 12.00 8.74 -9.61
N ALA A 30 11.75 8.05 -8.48
CA ALA A 30 12.22 8.52 -7.17
C ALA A 30 13.77 8.61 -7.10
N ALA A 31 14.27 9.82 -6.87
CA ALA A 31 15.69 10.13 -6.72
C ALA A 31 16.16 9.95 -5.27
N VAL A 32 17.14 9.06 -5.06
CA VAL A 32 17.71 8.75 -3.73
C VAL A 32 18.38 9.97 -3.09
N ALA A 33 18.97 10.86 -3.89
CA ALA A 33 19.61 12.08 -3.42
C ALA A 33 18.61 13.07 -2.80
N ASP A 34 17.46 13.27 -3.44
CA ASP A 34 16.41 14.18 -2.96
C ASP A 34 15.76 13.62 -1.68
N LEU A 35 15.57 12.30 -1.65
CA LEU A 35 15.08 11.59 -0.48
C LEU A 35 16.02 11.74 0.73
N ALA A 36 17.33 11.54 0.54
CA ALA A 36 18.33 11.69 1.60
C ALA A 36 18.36 13.14 2.13
N THR A 37 18.35 14.11 1.21
CA THR A 37 18.28 15.55 1.52
C THR A 37 17.03 15.85 2.37
N LYS A 38 15.86 15.35 1.96
CA LYS A 38 14.61 15.57 2.71
C LYS A 38 14.62 14.93 4.10
N ALA A 39 15.23 13.76 4.24
CA ALA A 39 15.35 13.07 5.52
C ALA A 39 16.44 13.65 6.46
N GLY A 40 17.21 14.64 5.97
CA GLY A 40 18.31 15.26 6.71
C GLY A 40 19.48 14.30 6.92
N VAL A 41 19.78 13.46 5.93
CA VAL A 41 20.89 12.49 5.97
C VAL A 41 21.68 12.52 4.66
N THR A 42 22.86 11.90 4.65
CA THR A 42 23.63 11.70 3.42
C THR A 42 23.12 10.48 2.65
N THR A 43 23.37 10.44 1.34
CA THR A 43 23.11 9.25 0.52
C THR A 43 23.85 8.02 1.05
N GLY A 44 25.09 8.20 1.52
CA GLY A 44 25.86 7.12 2.16
C GLY A 44 25.19 6.58 3.43
N SER A 45 24.59 7.42 4.26
CA SER A 45 23.82 6.99 5.44
C SER A 45 22.55 6.23 5.05
N LEU A 46 21.86 6.65 3.99
CA LEU A 46 20.71 5.92 3.45
C LEU A 46 21.10 4.51 2.98
N TYR A 47 22.17 4.40 2.18
CA TYR A 47 22.67 3.09 1.72
C TYR A 47 23.20 2.23 2.87
N HIS A 48 23.78 2.83 3.90
CA HIS A 48 24.15 2.10 5.11
C HIS A 48 22.93 1.51 5.84
N HIS A 49 21.79 2.22 5.86
CA HIS A 49 20.57 1.74 6.53
C HIS A 49 19.76 0.72 5.73
N PHE A 50 19.73 0.83 4.40
CA PHE A 50 18.82 0.05 3.56
C PHE A 50 19.52 -0.73 2.44
N GLY A 51 20.78 -0.47 2.11
CA GLY A 51 21.51 -1.13 1.04
C GLY A 51 21.14 -0.66 -0.38
N SER A 52 19.86 -0.44 -0.68
CA SER A 52 19.42 0.05 -2.00
C SER A 52 18.10 0.83 -1.97
N LYS A 53 17.76 1.51 -3.08
CA LYS A 53 16.44 2.13 -3.28
C LYS A 53 15.32 1.08 -3.24
N LEU A 54 15.58 -0.09 -3.82
CA LEU A 54 14.64 -1.21 -3.84
C LEU A 54 14.35 -1.69 -2.42
N GLU A 55 15.37 -1.96 -1.62
CA GLU A 55 15.18 -2.39 -0.23
C GLU A 55 14.42 -1.37 0.62
N LEU A 56 14.72 -0.07 0.45
CA LEU A 56 13.95 0.99 1.10
C LEU A 56 12.48 1.00 0.65
N TYR A 57 12.23 0.89 -0.66
CA TYR A 57 10.88 0.79 -1.21
C TYR A 57 10.12 -0.41 -0.64
N LEU A 58 10.74 -1.59 -0.60
CA LEU A 58 10.14 -2.81 -0.08
C LEU A 58 9.84 -2.71 1.43
N VAL A 59 10.71 -2.05 2.20
CA VAL A 59 10.42 -1.78 3.62
C VAL A 59 9.17 -0.90 3.78
N VAL A 60 9.08 0.19 3.02
CA VAL A 60 7.91 1.09 3.04
C VAL A 60 6.65 0.36 2.61
N ARG A 61 6.71 -0.36 1.49
CA ARG A 61 5.60 -1.12 0.92
C ARG A 61 5.07 -2.15 1.91
N ARG A 62 5.94 -2.98 2.50
CA ARG A 62 5.55 -4.01 3.48
C ARG A 62 4.86 -3.41 4.70
N GLU A 63 5.31 -2.25 5.17
CA GLU A 63 4.64 -1.55 6.27
C GLU A 63 3.21 -1.13 5.88
N MET A 64 3.02 -0.63 4.67
CA MET A 64 1.68 -0.23 4.18
C MET A 64 0.78 -1.44 3.92
N GLU A 65 1.31 -2.52 3.33
CA GLU A 65 0.58 -3.77 3.12
C GLU A 65 0.12 -4.37 4.44
N THR A 66 0.98 -4.39 5.47
CA THR A 66 0.62 -4.88 6.81
C THR A 66 -0.58 -4.11 7.37
N ARG A 67 -0.53 -2.78 7.31
CA ARG A 67 -1.63 -1.90 7.78
C ARG A 67 -2.93 -2.10 7.00
N LEU A 68 -2.85 -2.47 5.72
CA LEU A 68 -4.01 -2.78 4.89
C LEU A 68 -4.60 -4.15 5.25
N VAL A 69 -3.76 -5.18 5.38
CA VAL A 69 -4.18 -6.53 5.77
C VAL A 69 -4.89 -6.51 7.12
N GLU A 70 -4.38 -5.78 8.10
CA GLU A 70 -5.03 -5.60 9.41
C GLU A 70 -6.44 -4.98 9.28
N ARG A 71 -6.58 -3.95 8.44
CA ARG A 71 -7.87 -3.30 8.18
C ARG A 71 -8.85 -4.20 7.44
N MET A 72 -8.35 -4.97 6.47
CA MET A 72 -9.13 -5.97 5.74
C MET A 72 -9.68 -7.03 6.69
N ALA A 73 -8.83 -7.55 7.58
CA ALA A 73 -9.22 -8.53 8.59
C ALA A 73 -10.28 -7.97 9.55
N GLY A 74 -10.08 -6.75 10.05
CA GLY A 74 -11.05 -6.06 10.90
C GLY A 74 -12.40 -5.86 10.21
N ALA A 75 -12.40 -5.41 8.96
CA ALA A 75 -13.61 -5.22 8.17
C ALA A 75 -14.35 -6.54 7.91
N ALA A 76 -13.62 -7.59 7.52
CA ALA A 76 -14.18 -8.91 7.27
C ALA A 76 -14.83 -9.51 8.52
N ALA A 77 -14.21 -9.35 9.69
CA ALA A 77 -14.69 -9.91 10.96
C ALA A 77 -16.07 -9.38 11.38
N VAL A 78 -16.42 -8.14 11.01
CA VAL A 78 -17.69 -7.50 11.39
C VAL A 78 -18.74 -7.48 10.26
N SER A 79 -18.40 -7.94 9.06
CA SER A 79 -19.25 -7.81 7.86
C SER A 79 -19.98 -9.10 7.44
N GLY A 80 -20.01 -10.10 8.32
CA GLY A 80 -20.65 -11.39 8.04
C GLY A 80 -19.70 -12.39 7.37
N ARG A 81 -20.20 -13.16 6.39
CA ARG A 81 -19.44 -14.25 5.74
C ARG A 81 -19.52 -14.18 4.22
N GLY A 82 -18.60 -14.86 3.55
CA GLY A 82 -18.60 -15.00 2.09
C GLY A 82 -18.42 -13.66 1.37
N ARG A 83 -19.27 -13.36 0.39
CA ARG A 83 -19.16 -12.17 -0.47
C ARG A 83 -19.14 -10.87 0.32
N ALA A 84 -19.95 -10.75 1.37
CA ALA A 84 -20.02 -9.54 2.18
C ALA A 84 -18.69 -9.24 2.89
N ALA A 85 -18.02 -10.26 3.43
CA ALA A 85 -16.72 -10.12 4.07
C ALA A 85 -15.62 -9.73 3.07
N VAL A 86 -15.59 -10.37 1.88
CA VAL A 86 -14.64 -10.03 0.80
C VAL A 86 -14.84 -8.60 0.33
N ARG A 87 -16.10 -8.20 0.10
CA ARG A 87 -16.44 -6.85 -0.34
C ARG A 87 -16.00 -5.81 0.69
N ALA A 88 -16.28 -6.04 1.97
CA ALA A 88 -15.88 -5.13 3.03
C ALA A 88 -14.35 -5.02 3.13
N ALA A 89 -13.63 -6.13 3.08
CA ALA A 89 -12.17 -6.14 3.09
C ALA A 89 -11.58 -5.31 1.96
N VAL A 90 -12.03 -5.53 0.71
CA VAL A 90 -11.52 -4.82 -0.46
C VAL A 90 -11.82 -3.31 -0.39
N LEU A 91 -13.04 -2.92 -0.05
CA LEU A 91 -13.40 -1.50 0.00
C LEU A 91 -12.73 -0.76 1.16
N VAL A 92 -12.57 -1.41 2.32
CA VAL A 92 -11.83 -0.82 3.44
C VAL A 92 -10.33 -0.71 3.12
N ALA A 93 -9.74 -1.69 2.42
CA ALA A 93 -8.36 -1.58 1.95
C ALA A 93 -8.19 -0.38 1.00
N PHE A 94 -9.11 -0.20 0.06
CA PHE A 94 -9.13 0.94 -0.85
C PHE A 94 -9.25 2.26 -0.07
N ASP A 95 -10.26 2.39 0.80
CA ASP A 95 -10.52 3.60 1.58
C ASP A 95 -9.31 3.96 2.46
N ALA A 96 -8.64 2.96 3.03
CA ALA A 96 -7.45 3.14 3.83
C ALA A 96 -6.25 3.63 3.02
N ALA A 97 -5.98 3.03 1.86
CA ALA A 97 -4.88 3.43 0.99
C ALA A 97 -5.06 4.87 0.47
N VAL A 98 -6.29 5.26 0.13
CA VAL A 98 -6.63 6.65 -0.23
C VAL A 98 -6.42 7.59 0.96
N HIS A 99 -6.94 7.23 2.14
CA HIS A 99 -6.81 8.06 3.33
C HIS A 99 -5.36 8.29 3.75
N PHE A 100 -4.52 7.26 3.59
CA PHE A 100 -3.09 7.33 3.90
C PHE A 100 -2.24 7.96 2.80
N GLY A 101 -2.78 8.19 1.61
CA GLY A 101 -2.02 8.69 0.47
C GLY A 101 -0.90 7.74 0.06
N VAL A 102 -1.23 6.45 -0.10
CA VAL A 102 -0.27 5.40 -0.52
C VAL A 102 -0.81 4.57 -1.69
N CYS A 103 -1.59 5.21 -2.56
CA CYS A 103 -2.24 4.55 -3.69
C CYS A 103 -1.20 4.02 -4.68
N ARG A 104 -0.23 4.83 -5.09
CA ARG A 104 0.80 4.46 -6.07
C ARG A 104 1.69 3.35 -5.53
N ILE A 105 2.16 3.48 -4.28
CA ILE A 105 3.04 2.48 -3.62
C ILE A 105 2.39 1.09 -3.58
N LEU A 106 1.10 1.03 -3.28
CA LEU A 106 0.38 -0.24 -3.17
C LEU A 106 -0.11 -0.77 -4.52
N ALA A 107 -0.34 0.11 -5.49
CA ALA A 107 -0.77 -0.22 -6.83
C ALA A 107 0.36 -0.80 -7.70
N GLU A 108 1.55 -0.21 -7.63
CA GLU A 108 2.70 -0.66 -8.42
C GLU A 108 3.05 -2.10 -8.04
N TYR A 109 3.23 -2.98 -9.02
CA TYR A 109 3.72 -4.34 -8.80
C TYR A 109 5.24 -4.33 -8.90
N VAL A 110 5.94 -4.92 -7.93
CA VAL A 110 7.38 -5.17 -8.02
C VAL A 110 7.60 -6.59 -8.55
N PRO A 111 8.18 -6.76 -9.75
CA PRO A 111 8.49 -8.08 -10.29
C PRO A 111 9.41 -8.86 -9.36
N GLY A 112 9.04 -10.11 -9.08
CA GLY A 112 9.84 -11.03 -8.25
C GLY A 112 9.48 -11.05 -6.77
N GLU A 113 8.58 -10.17 -6.31
CA GLU A 113 8.11 -10.21 -4.92
C GLU A 113 7.02 -11.30 -4.75
N ARG A 114 7.36 -12.34 -3.97
CA ARG A 114 6.43 -13.35 -3.44
C ARG A 114 6.84 -13.66 -2.01
N PRO A 115 5.89 -13.84 -1.07
CA PRO A 115 4.43 -13.86 -1.24
C PRO A 115 3.78 -12.47 -1.43
N ASP A 116 2.50 -12.43 -1.83
CA ASP A 116 1.67 -11.22 -1.99
C ASP A 116 0.66 -11.15 -0.82
N PRO A 117 0.92 -10.34 0.23
CA PRO A 117 0.11 -10.34 1.45
C PRO A 117 -1.35 -9.96 1.22
N LEU A 118 -1.62 -9.06 0.27
CA LEU A 118 -2.99 -8.64 -0.04
C LEU A 118 -3.75 -9.78 -0.72
N ALA A 119 -3.12 -10.47 -1.67
CA ALA A 119 -3.72 -11.62 -2.34
C ALA A 119 -3.94 -12.78 -1.37
N ASP A 120 -2.99 -13.05 -0.47
CA ASP A 120 -3.12 -14.09 0.56
C ASP A 120 -4.26 -13.78 1.53
N ALA A 121 -4.34 -12.55 2.05
CA ALA A 121 -5.43 -12.12 2.92
C ALA A 121 -6.81 -12.26 2.26
N LEU A 122 -6.94 -11.90 0.99
CA LEU A 122 -8.19 -12.04 0.24
C LEU A 122 -8.53 -13.50 -0.07
N ARG A 123 -7.53 -14.33 -0.39
CA ARG A 123 -7.70 -15.76 -0.59
C ARG A 123 -8.26 -16.43 0.66
N ASP A 124 -7.80 -16.03 1.85
CA ASP A 124 -8.23 -16.64 3.11
C ASP A 124 -9.70 -16.34 3.45
N LEU A 125 -10.29 -15.31 2.84
CA LEU A 125 -11.73 -15.01 2.92
C LEU A 125 -12.58 -15.80 1.92
N LEU A 126 -11.95 -16.46 0.94
CA LEU A 126 -12.64 -17.18 -0.13
C LEU A 126 -12.79 -18.68 0.17
N PRO A 127 -13.79 -19.35 -0.43
CA PRO A 127 -13.87 -20.80 -0.39
C PRO A 127 -12.62 -21.45 -0.99
N LYS A 128 -12.11 -22.52 -0.37
CA LYS A 128 -10.86 -23.22 -0.75
C LYS A 128 -10.72 -23.59 -2.24
N ARG A 129 -11.83 -23.75 -2.96
CA ARG A 129 -11.84 -24.04 -4.41
C ARG A 129 -11.43 -22.85 -5.29
N GLN A 130 -11.43 -21.63 -4.76
CA GLN A 130 -11.12 -20.40 -5.50
C GLN A 130 -9.67 -19.98 -5.29
N THR A 131 -8.75 -20.78 -5.82
CA THR A 131 -7.30 -20.61 -5.62
C THR A 131 -6.75 -19.32 -6.25
N ALA A 132 -7.33 -18.85 -7.35
CA ALA A 132 -6.92 -17.62 -8.04
C ALA A 132 -7.64 -16.35 -7.54
N GLY A 133 -8.71 -16.50 -6.73
CA GLY A 133 -9.59 -15.37 -6.41
C GLY A 133 -8.89 -14.26 -5.63
N GLY A 134 -8.00 -14.60 -4.71
CA GLY A 134 -7.20 -13.61 -3.96
C GLY A 134 -6.34 -12.73 -4.89
N GLN A 135 -5.67 -13.35 -5.87
CA GLN A 135 -4.85 -12.63 -6.85
C GLN A 135 -5.68 -11.70 -7.73
N VAL A 136 -6.85 -12.16 -8.21
CA VAL A 136 -7.77 -11.35 -9.03
C VAL A 136 -8.29 -10.16 -8.24
N LEU A 137 -8.70 -10.36 -7.00
CA LEU A 137 -9.21 -9.29 -6.14
C LEU A 137 -8.11 -8.28 -5.77
N ALA A 138 -6.90 -8.75 -5.47
CA ALA A 138 -5.75 -7.88 -5.22
C ALA A 138 -5.40 -7.05 -6.47
N ALA A 139 -5.43 -7.66 -7.66
CA ALA A 139 -5.22 -6.95 -8.92
C ALA A 139 -6.29 -5.88 -9.17
N ALA A 140 -7.56 -6.19 -8.90
CA ALA A 140 -8.65 -5.21 -9.02
C ALA A 140 -8.51 -4.04 -8.04
N LEU A 141 -8.12 -4.31 -6.79
CA LEU A 141 -7.78 -3.28 -5.81
C LEU A 141 -6.63 -2.40 -6.29
N ARG A 142 -5.53 -3.01 -6.75
CA ARG A 142 -4.36 -2.26 -7.28
C ARG A 142 -4.70 -1.42 -8.48
N ALA A 143 -5.51 -1.93 -9.41
CA ALA A 143 -5.97 -1.17 -10.57
C ALA A 143 -6.80 0.06 -10.15
N ALA A 144 -7.67 -0.07 -9.15
CA ALA A 144 -8.43 1.05 -8.63
C ALA A 144 -7.53 2.09 -7.94
N LEU A 145 -6.52 1.65 -7.19
CA LEU A 145 -5.54 2.55 -6.57
C LEU A 145 -4.66 3.26 -7.60
N LEU A 146 -4.23 2.57 -8.65
CA LEU A 146 -3.47 3.18 -9.75
C LEU A 146 -4.29 4.27 -10.44
N ALA A 147 -5.57 4.00 -10.72
CA ALA A 147 -6.46 4.99 -11.31
C ALA A 147 -6.55 6.27 -10.47
N VAL A 148 -6.59 6.15 -9.13
CA VAL A 148 -6.56 7.30 -8.21
C VAL A 148 -5.21 8.02 -8.26
N ALA A 149 -4.11 7.27 -8.24
CA ALA A 149 -2.76 7.81 -8.34
C ALA A 149 -2.51 8.56 -9.66
N ASP A 150 -3.25 8.23 -10.72
CA ASP A 150 -3.21 8.89 -12.03
C ASP A 150 -4.30 9.95 -12.22
N GLY A 151 -5.00 10.34 -11.14
CA GLY A 151 -5.89 11.51 -11.12
C GLY A 151 -7.40 11.20 -11.22
N THR A 152 -7.80 9.93 -11.23
CA THR A 152 -9.22 9.57 -11.14
C THR A 152 -9.76 9.93 -9.76
N PRO A 153 -10.94 10.57 -9.65
CA PRO A 153 -11.56 10.81 -8.35
C PRO A 153 -11.74 9.52 -7.55
N ALA A 154 -11.31 9.51 -6.28
CA ALA A 154 -11.39 8.33 -5.42
C ALA A 154 -12.83 7.78 -5.30
N THR A 155 -13.83 8.66 -5.31
CA THR A 155 -15.25 8.27 -5.30
C THR A 155 -15.66 7.46 -6.54
N ALA A 156 -15.15 7.83 -7.71
CA ALA A 156 -15.42 7.12 -8.97
C ALA A 156 -14.71 5.77 -9.02
N ALA A 157 -13.42 5.71 -8.66
CA ALA A 157 -12.66 4.47 -8.59
C ALA A 157 -13.27 3.48 -7.56
N ARG A 158 -13.68 3.99 -6.39
CA ARG A 158 -14.37 3.20 -5.36
C ARG A 158 -15.71 2.65 -5.85
N ALA A 159 -16.48 3.46 -6.58
CA ALA A 159 -17.77 3.02 -7.13
C ALA A 159 -17.58 1.89 -8.15
N SER A 160 -16.58 1.98 -9.03
CA SER A 160 -16.22 0.90 -9.96
C SER A 160 -15.79 -0.37 -9.24
N LEU A 161 -14.98 -0.26 -8.19
CA LEU A 161 -14.56 -1.42 -7.39
C LEU A 161 -15.74 -2.06 -6.65
N ALA A 162 -16.66 -1.25 -6.13
CA ALA A 162 -17.89 -1.72 -5.50
C ALA A 162 -18.85 -2.41 -6.49
N TYR A 163 -18.90 -1.94 -7.75
CA TYR A 163 -19.70 -2.57 -8.80
C TYR A 163 -19.24 -4.00 -9.12
N LEU A 164 -17.91 -4.25 -9.11
CA LEU A 164 -17.35 -5.59 -9.28
C LEU A 164 -17.63 -6.54 -8.10
N LEU A 165 -18.03 -5.99 -6.95
CA LEU A 165 -18.26 -6.71 -5.70
C LEU A 165 -19.69 -6.45 -5.18
N PRO A 166 -20.72 -7.06 -5.79
CA PRO A 166 -22.11 -6.84 -5.38
C PRO A 166 -22.38 -7.38 -3.97
N ASN A 167 -23.34 -6.77 -3.27
CA ASN A 167 -23.63 -7.06 -1.86
C ASN A 167 -24.14 -8.50 -1.61
N SER A 168 -24.70 -9.16 -2.62
CA SER A 168 -25.17 -10.56 -2.58
C SER A 168 -25.78 -10.93 -3.91
#